data_AF-A0A812PIR2-F1
#
_entry.id   AF-A0A812PIR2-F1
#
_cell.length_a   1.000
_cell.length_b   1.000
_cell.length_c   1.000
_cell.angle_alpha   90.00
_cell.angle_beta   90.00
_cell.angle_gamma   90.00
#
_symmetry.space_group_name_H-M   'P 1'
#
loop_
_entity.id
_entity.type
_entity.pdbx_description
1 polymer ?
#
loop_
_entity_poly.entity_id
_entity_poly.type
_entity_poly.pdbx_seq_one_letter_code
_entity_poly.pdbx_strand_id
1 'polypeptide(L)'
;MSIEERSKRFTPKVSAAFCMARVWSGGQGGQCPLMPEKRGLCLFHAEKDEETGLSHGRVDGAIPEDKLLEFEAFTARSSISPATSRERSRSDRRAKTQETKTESKSKTKAKAAKAAKEAKEASAKAKAKDRARDDRSVRTDRPRCTARVWAGGEGGQCKATCEIEGGLCGRHQAEADQLGYPKHGFIHGEIPEAKYKEFKKEAATELTSLTGQEGMVNAQSASSTVWQHHRPASFVAAFQYLSPEKGKLRKAEAPEAWREWKEKVKHLVKQHQQARFCDFDCMRYSAGSGAAPDSEEERYLEASALLEASDQYARHSGCRFRRASFEDLTEEGSDPELQAAKAQAAPVVKEFLARLKDSPDQALLKDFNEAFDALWTESMRSSMVARCHQLDLWPPSPSPLGIAEDDVEYEADTTSLFAIAQRLYNHDCRRNASTMRRLSTASFLADFAYEAGIPTPDFFRSRSPVLDKFEQMADEYEEQMQFPPTRRSHSWWLPWNLIWDAGSWLYGIFSRALRPIVDAACTSRTKKLE
;
A
#
# COMPACT_ATOMS: atom_id res chain seq x y z
N MET A 1 -3.96 32.17 -28.83
CA MET A 1 -2.71 31.50 -28.44
C MET A 1 -2.42 30.42 -29.46
N SER A 2 -1.20 30.35 -29.97
CA SER A 2 -0.81 29.26 -30.87
C SER A 2 -0.81 27.91 -30.13
N ILE A 3 -0.85 26.79 -30.87
CA ILE A 3 -0.77 25.44 -30.28
C ILE A 3 0.51 25.32 -29.45
N GLU A 4 1.63 25.85 -29.94
CA GLU A 4 2.92 25.85 -29.24
C GLU A 4 2.88 26.59 -27.90
N GLU A 5 2.22 27.75 -27.83
CA GLU A 5 2.06 28.50 -26.58
C GLU A 5 1.20 27.75 -25.56
N ARG A 6 0.16 27.04 -26.03
CA ARG A 6 -0.71 26.22 -25.18
C ARG A 6 0.04 24.98 -24.66
N SER A 7 0.81 24.30 -25.52
CA SER A 7 1.59 23.11 -25.15
C SER A 7 2.70 23.39 -24.13
N LYS A 8 3.28 24.59 -24.13
CA LYS A 8 4.31 24.97 -23.14
C LYS A 8 3.84 24.88 -21.68
N ARG A 9 2.55 25.06 -21.42
CA ARG A 9 1.97 24.95 -20.06
C ARG A 9 1.98 23.53 -19.50
N PHE A 10 2.06 22.53 -20.37
CA PHE A 10 2.02 21.11 -20.03
C PHE A 10 3.35 20.41 -20.33
N THR A 11 4.43 21.19 -20.47
CA THR A 11 5.78 20.69 -20.73
C THR A 11 6.66 20.93 -19.51
N PRO A 12 7.12 19.87 -18.82
CA PRO A 12 7.97 20.01 -17.65
C PRO A 12 9.38 20.47 -18.07
N LYS A 13 10.23 20.77 -17.09
CA LYS A 13 11.67 20.91 -17.35
C LYS A 13 12.21 19.57 -17.85
N VAL A 14 12.71 19.54 -19.08
CA VAL A 14 13.20 18.33 -19.74
C VAL A 14 14.63 18.04 -19.31
N SER A 15 14.90 16.79 -18.96
CA SER A 15 16.25 16.28 -18.70
C SER A 15 16.61 15.21 -19.72
N ALA A 16 17.83 15.28 -20.27
CA ALA A 16 18.35 14.26 -21.17
C ALA A 16 18.65 12.91 -20.49
N ALA A 17 18.69 12.89 -19.15
CA ALA A 17 18.91 11.66 -18.37
C ALA A 17 17.66 10.75 -18.30
N PHE A 18 16.50 11.23 -18.75
CA PHE A 18 15.24 10.52 -18.70
C PHE A 18 14.62 10.37 -20.09
N CYS A 19 13.71 9.41 -20.23
CA CYS A 19 12.96 9.15 -21.44
C CYS A 19 12.20 10.39 -21.91
N MET A 20 12.33 10.74 -23.19
CA MET A 20 11.71 11.91 -23.83
C MET A 20 10.21 11.73 -24.11
N ALA A 21 9.60 10.62 -23.70
CA ALA A 21 8.15 10.44 -23.78
C ALA A 21 7.44 11.29 -22.74
N ARG A 22 6.37 11.96 -23.16
CA ARG A 22 5.48 12.68 -22.27
C ARG A 22 4.52 11.70 -21.60
N VAL A 23 4.29 11.88 -20.31
CA VAL A 23 3.31 11.11 -19.52
C VAL A 23 2.22 12.03 -18.97
N TRP A 24 1.07 11.48 -18.59
CA TRP A 24 -0.07 12.29 -18.12
C TRP A 24 0.23 13.13 -16.87
N SER A 25 0.89 12.54 -15.86
CA SER A 25 1.26 13.19 -14.59
C SER A 25 0.15 14.05 -13.98
N GLY A 26 -1.03 13.44 -13.76
CA GLY A 26 -2.18 14.13 -13.18
C GLY A 26 -2.68 15.31 -14.03
N GLY A 27 -2.59 15.22 -15.35
CA GLY A 27 -3.04 16.27 -16.27
C GLY A 27 -2.13 17.49 -16.33
N GLN A 28 -0.89 17.40 -15.86
CA GLN A 28 0.10 18.47 -15.97
C GLN A 28 1.15 18.21 -17.05
N GLY A 29 1.25 16.97 -17.55
CA GLY A 29 2.31 16.57 -18.47
C GLY A 29 3.63 16.39 -17.74
N GLY A 30 4.12 15.15 -17.67
CA GLY A 30 5.40 14.78 -17.08
C GLY A 30 6.37 14.22 -18.12
N GLN A 31 7.63 14.07 -17.72
CA GLN A 31 8.62 13.29 -18.45
C GLN A 31 8.66 11.89 -17.86
N CYS A 32 8.69 10.84 -18.69
CA CYS A 32 8.84 9.47 -18.22
C CYS A 32 10.17 9.33 -17.43
N PRO A 33 10.18 8.83 -16.18
CA PRO A 33 11.38 8.82 -15.33
C PRO A 33 12.35 7.67 -15.66
N LEU A 34 11.98 6.79 -16.60
CA LEU A 34 12.84 5.68 -17.01
C LEU A 34 14.03 6.18 -17.83
N MET A 35 15.14 5.44 -17.77
CA MET A 35 16.37 5.78 -18.49
C MET A 35 16.14 5.64 -20.01
N PRO A 36 16.61 6.59 -20.84
CA PRO A 36 16.48 6.51 -22.28
C PRO A 36 17.46 5.49 -22.87
N GLU A 37 17.04 4.79 -23.91
CA GLU A 37 17.84 3.80 -24.63
C GLU A 37 18.00 4.19 -26.10
N LYS A 38 16.91 4.17 -26.89
CA LYS A 38 16.93 4.49 -28.33
C LYS A 38 16.18 5.79 -28.61
N ARG A 39 16.82 6.70 -29.37
CA ARG A 39 16.26 8.02 -29.77
C ARG A 39 15.78 8.88 -28.58
N GLY A 40 16.44 8.71 -27.43
CA GLY A 40 16.05 9.38 -26.19
C GLY A 40 14.80 8.82 -25.53
N LEU A 41 14.27 7.65 -25.93
CA LEU A 41 13.11 6.99 -25.32
C LEU A 41 13.56 5.73 -24.58
N CYS A 42 12.91 5.38 -23.47
CA CYS A 42 13.08 4.07 -22.83
C CYS A 42 12.54 2.95 -23.73
N LEU A 43 12.93 1.69 -23.47
CA LEU A 43 12.56 0.53 -24.30
C LEU A 43 11.06 0.48 -24.64
N PHE A 44 10.20 0.60 -23.63
CA PHE A 44 8.74 0.58 -23.79
C PHE A 44 8.22 1.67 -24.74
N HIS A 45 8.71 2.90 -24.57
CA HIS A 45 8.26 4.03 -25.39
C HIS A 45 8.89 4.02 -26.79
N ALA A 46 10.08 3.46 -26.95
CA ALA A 46 10.69 3.28 -28.28
C ALA A 46 9.86 2.29 -29.12
N GLU A 47 9.47 1.15 -28.53
CA GLU A 47 8.61 0.15 -29.19
C GLU A 47 7.22 0.72 -29.50
N LYS A 48 6.61 1.42 -28.55
CA LYS A 48 5.30 2.07 -28.76
C LYS A 48 5.33 3.18 -29.81
N ASP A 49 6.42 3.93 -29.89
CA ASP A 49 6.59 4.97 -30.92
C ASP A 49 6.66 4.37 -32.32
N GLU A 50 7.31 3.21 -32.48
CA GLU A 50 7.37 2.49 -33.76
C GLU A 50 6.03 1.83 -34.13
N GLU A 51 5.30 1.29 -33.16
CA GLU A 51 4.03 0.59 -33.39
C GLU A 51 2.86 1.56 -33.63
N THR A 52 2.70 2.54 -32.75
CA THR A 52 1.48 3.39 -32.68
C THR A 52 1.76 4.89 -32.55
N GLY A 53 3.03 5.28 -32.39
CA GLY A 53 3.41 6.61 -31.93
C GLY A 53 3.22 6.81 -30.42
N LEU A 54 3.86 7.83 -29.86
CA LEU A 54 3.69 8.18 -28.45
C LEU A 54 2.33 8.79 -28.16
N SER A 55 1.56 8.15 -27.27
CA SER A 55 0.19 8.53 -26.91
C SER A 55 0.02 9.97 -26.43
N HIS A 56 1.05 10.58 -25.82
CA HIS A 56 1.06 11.98 -25.37
C HIS A 56 2.14 12.82 -26.08
N GLY A 57 2.78 12.28 -27.12
CA GLY A 57 3.91 12.89 -27.82
C GLY A 57 5.21 12.90 -27.01
N ARG A 58 6.24 13.55 -27.56
CA ARG A 58 7.53 13.77 -26.89
C ARG A 58 7.50 15.05 -26.05
N VAL A 59 8.36 15.11 -25.03
CA VAL A 59 8.53 16.31 -24.18
C VAL A 59 9.25 17.46 -24.90
N ASP A 60 10.06 17.14 -25.92
CA ASP A 60 10.78 18.09 -26.78
C ASP A 60 9.96 18.53 -28.02
N GLY A 61 8.77 17.95 -28.22
CA GLY A 61 7.87 18.24 -29.34
C GLY A 61 6.53 18.86 -28.93
N ALA A 62 5.74 19.28 -29.93
CA ALA A 62 4.38 19.74 -29.73
C ALA A 62 3.49 18.61 -29.19
N ILE A 63 2.53 18.96 -28.32
CA ILE A 63 1.55 17.99 -27.81
C ILE A 63 0.52 17.74 -28.92
N PRO A 64 0.18 16.47 -29.25
CA PRO A 64 -0.90 16.17 -30.17
C PRO A 64 -2.19 16.92 -29.79
N GLU A 65 -2.88 17.53 -30.76
CA GLU A 65 -3.97 18.47 -30.50
C GLU A 65 -5.10 17.87 -29.66
N ASP A 66 -5.46 16.62 -29.94
CA ASP A 66 -6.49 15.88 -29.18
C ASP A 66 -6.10 15.73 -27.69
N LYS A 67 -4.82 15.44 -27.42
CA LYS A 67 -4.32 15.32 -26.04
C LYS A 67 -4.18 16.66 -25.35
N LEU A 68 -3.84 17.71 -26.08
CA LEU A 68 -3.79 19.06 -25.53
C LEU A 68 -5.17 19.50 -25.01
N LEU A 69 -6.24 19.16 -25.74
CA LEU A 69 -7.61 19.41 -25.28
C LEU A 69 -7.96 18.63 -24.01
N GLU A 70 -7.51 17.38 -23.88
CA GLU A 70 -7.69 16.59 -22.65
C GLU A 70 -6.97 17.23 -21.45
N PHE A 71 -5.73 17.69 -21.62
CA PHE A 71 -4.94 18.38 -20.59
C PHE A 71 -5.63 19.68 -20.11
N GLU A 72 -6.13 20.47 -21.05
CA GLU A 72 -6.87 21.70 -20.74
C GLU A 72 -8.20 21.41 -20.03
N ALA A 73 -8.93 20.38 -20.46
CA ALA A 73 -10.16 19.98 -19.79
C ALA A 73 -9.90 19.50 -18.35
N PHE A 74 -8.79 18.79 -18.11
CA PHE A 74 -8.42 18.34 -16.77
C PHE A 74 -8.06 19.51 -15.86
N THR A 75 -7.22 20.44 -16.32
CA THR A 75 -6.83 21.63 -15.54
C THR A 75 -7.99 22.58 -15.28
N ALA A 76 -8.92 22.73 -16.24
CA ALA A 76 -10.16 23.46 -16.03
C ALA A 76 -11.04 22.82 -14.93
N ARG A 77 -11.07 21.49 -14.84
CA ARG A 77 -11.80 20.78 -13.76
C ARG A 77 -11.10 20.88 -12.41
N SER A 78 -9.78 20.79 -12.38
CA SER A 78 -9.01 20.78 -11.12
C SER A 78 -8.86 22.17 -10.48
N SER A 79 -8.94 23.25 -11.27
CA SER A 79 -8.87 24.63 -10.79
C SER A 79 -10.18 25.12 -10.15
N ILE A 80 -11.29 24.40 -10.33
CA ILE A 80 -12.56 24.68 -9.66
C ILE A 80 -12.40 24.25 -8.20
N SER A 81 -12.23 25.25 -7.32
CA SER A 81 -12.12 25.01 -5.89
C SER A 81 -13.30 24.16 -5.39
N PRO A 82 -13.10 23.22 -4.45
CA PRO A 82 -14.18 22.40 -3.90
C PRO A 82 -15.34 23.22 -3.31
N ALA A 83 -15.09 24.48 -2.94
CA ALA A 83 -16.11 25.41 -2.47
C ALA A 83 -17.14 25.76 -3.55
N THR A 84 -16.73 25.95 -4.80
CA THR A 84 -17.62 26.39 -5.88
C THR A 84 -18.40 25.24 -6.53
N SER A 85 -17.89 24.01 -6.48
CA SER A 85 -18.65 22.84 -6.99
C SER A 85 -19.86 22.49 -6.08
N ARG A 86 -19.76 22.77 -4.78
CA ARG A 86 -20.87 22.67 -3.82
C ARG A 86 -21.93 23.75 -4.05
N GLU A 87 -21.52 24.96 -4.42
CA GLU A 87 -22.44 26.06 -4.78
C GLU A 87 -23.23 25.73 -6.06
N ARG A 88 -22.55 25.22 -7.10
CA ARG A 88 -23.15 24.90 -8.41
C ARG A 88 -24.09 23.70 -8.36
N SER A 89 -23.74 22.67 -7.59
CA SER A 89 -24.64 21.53 -7.34
C SER A 89 -25.87 21.92 -6.50
N ARG A 90 -25.76 22.93 -5.65
CA ARG A 90 -26.90 23.51 -4.91
C ARG A 90 -27.78 24.38 -5.82
N SER A 91 -27.20 25.20 -6.71
CA SER A 91 -27.98 26.00 -7.66
C SER A 91 -28.74 25.15 -8.67
N ASP A 92 -28.12 24.09 -9.20
CA ASP A 92 -28.77 23.20 -10.17
C ASP A 92 -29.90 22.37 -9.53
N ARG A 93 -29.74 21.94 -8.27
CA ARG A 93 -30.82 21.31 -7.51
C ARG A 93 -31.95 22.31 -7.20
N ARG A 94 -31.64 23.59 -6.94
CA ARG A 94 -32.64 24.63 -6.66
C ARG A 94 -33.42 25.02 -7.91
N ALA A 95 -32.79 25.09 -9.07
CA ALA A 95 -33.44 25.33 -10.36
C ALA A 95 -34.41 24.19 -10.73
N LYS A 96 -33.97 22.93 -10.56
CA LYS A 96 -34.80 21.74 -10.84
C LYS A 96 -35.99 21.57 -9.87
N THR A 97 -35.89 22.14 -8.66
CA THR A 97 -36.97 22.15 -7.67
C THR A 97 -37.98 23.29 -7.90
N GLN A 98 -37.61 24.33 -8.65
CA GLN A 98 -38.53 25.44 -8.97
C GLN A 98 -39.34 25.19 -10.24
N GLU A 99 -38.80 24.50 -11.25
CA GLU A 99 -39.55 24.12 -12.46
C GLU A 99 -40.66 23.08 -12.19
N THR A 100 -40.51 22.25 -11.16
CA THR A 100 -41.53 21.24 -10.78
C THR A 100 -42.68 21.81 -9.94
N LYS A 101 -42.61 23.09 -9.53
CA LYS A 101 -43.58 23.70 -8.61
C LYS A 101 -44.60 24.64 -9.29
N THR A 102 -44.43 24.95 -10.57
CA THR A 102 -45.30 25.88 -11.33
C THR A 102 -46.38 25.20 -12.16
N GLU A 103 -46.33 23.88 -12.38
CA GLU A 103 -47.33 23.19 -13.23
C GLU A 103 -48.47 22.50 -12.46
N SER A 104 -48.44 22.49 -11.12
CA SER A 104 -49.35 21.68 -10.30
C SER A 104 -50.51 22.44 -9.62
N LYS A 105 -50.79 23.70 -9.98
CA LYS A 105 -51.85 24.50 -9.34
C LYS A 105 -53.20 24.63 -10.07
N SER A 106 -53.42 24.00 -11.24
CA SER A 106 -54.69 24.17 -11.99
C SER A 106 -55.62 22.95 -12.10
N LYS A 107 -55.34 21.80 -11.44
CA LYS A 107 -56.16 20.58 -11.58
C LYS A 107 -56.61 19.92 -10.27
N THR A 108 -56.98 20.70 -9.26
CA THR A 108 -57.47 20.19 -7.96
C THR A 108 -58.83 20.77 -7.60
N LYS A 109 -59.87 20.40 -8.38
CA LYS A 109 -61.24 20.36 -7.83
C LYS A 109 -62.15 19.27 -8.42
N ALA A 110 -61.79 18.63 -9.53
CA ALA A 110 -62.53 17.49 -10.08
C ALA A 110 -61.96 16.09 -9.72
N LYS A 111 -60.78 16.02 -9.08
CA LYS A 111 -60.08 14.74 -8.80
C LYS A 111 -60.36 14.14 -7.42
N ALA A 112 -61.05 14.87 -6.53
CA ALA A 112 -61.31 14.43 -5.15
C ALA A 112 -62.45 13.39 -5.02
N ALA A 113 -63.43 13.39 -5.92
CA ALA A 113 -64.54 12.43 -5.88
C ALA A 113 -64.18 11.05 -6.47
N LYS A 114 -63.25 11.00 -7.44
CA LYS A 114 -62.77 9.73 -8.06
C LYS A 114 -61.79 8.99 -7.14
N ALA A 115 -60.96 9.73 -6.40
CA ALA A 115 -59.98 9.16 -5.48
C ALA A 115 -60.61 8.42 -4.28
N ALA A 116 -61.79 8.84 -3.81
CA ALA A 116 -62.48 8.18 -2.69
C ALA A 116 -63.06 6.80 -3.07
N LYS A 117 -63.44 6.59 -4.34
CA LYS A 117 -63.95 5.30 -4.82
C LYS A 117 -62.80 4.33 -5.13
N GLU A 118 -61.70 4.83 -5.71
CA GLU A 118 -60.49 4.03 -5.98
C GLU A 118 -59.75 3.64 -4.68
N ALA A 119 -59.79 4.46 -3.63
CA ALA A 119 -59.20 4.14 -2.33
C ALA A 119 -59.91 2.97 -1.60
N LYS A 120 -61.24 2.84 -1.74
CA LYS A 120 -61.98 1.71 -1.16
C LYS A 120 -61.72 0.40 -1.90
N GLU A 121 -61.54 0.45 -3.22
CA GLU A 121 -61.19 -0.74 -4.02
C GLU A 121 -59.72 -1.16 -3.84
N ALA A 122 -58.81 -0.19 -3.63
CA ALA A 122 -57.41 -0.45 -3.30
C ALA A 122 -57.23 -1.04 -1.89
N SER A 123 -58.04 -0.61 -0.90
CA SER A 123 -58.04 -1.18 0.45
C SER A 123 -58.49 -2.64 0.49
N ALA A 124 -59.37 -3.07 -0.42
CA ALA A 124 -59.80 -4.46 -0.51
C ALA A 124 -58.71 -5.36 -1.15
N LYS A 125 -57.99 -4.83 -2.15
CA LYS A 125 -56.86 -5.54 -2.79
C LYS A 125 -55.59 -5.57 -1.93
N ALA A 126 -55.39 -4.59 -1.04
CA ALA A 126 -54.26 -4.57 -0.10
C ALA A 126 -54.36 -5.68 0.97
N LYS A 127 -55.56 -5.93 1.51
CA LYS A 127 -55.77 -7.00 2.51
C LYS A 127 -55.66 -8.42 1.94
N ALA A 128 -55.85 -8.61 0.63
CA ALA A 128 -55.57 -9.87 -0.05
C ALA A 128 -54.07 -10.08 -0.35
N LYS A 129 -53.28 -9.00 -0.44
CA LYS A 129 -51.85 -9.05 -0.75
C LYS A 129 -50.96 -9.27 0.48
N ASP A 130 -51.40 -8.84 1.66
CA ASP A 130 -50.66 -9.09 2.92
C ASP A 130 -50.75 -10.55 3.37
N ARG A 131 -51.83 -11.28 3.06
CA ARG A 131 -51.88 -12.74 3.28
C ARG A 131 -50.98 -13.55 2.33
N ALA A 132 -50.47 -12.95 1.25
CA ALA A 132 -49.50 -13.58 0.35
C ALA A 132 -48.04 -13.17 0.65
N ARG A 133 -47.81 -12.30 1.66
CA ARG A 133 -46.49 -11.76 1.98
C ARG A 133 -45.82 -12.42 3.19
N ASP A 134 -46.60 -13.01 4.09
CA ASP A 134 -46.09 -13.81 5.22
C ASP A 134 -45.61 -15.22 4.83
N ASP A 135 -45.80 -15.64 3.58
CA ASP A 135 -45.23 -16.89 3.03
C ASP A 135 -43.89 -16.66 2.30
N ARG A 136 -43.27 -15.49 2.48
CA ARG A 136 -42.03 -15.08 1.76
C ARG A 136 -40.76 -15.12 2.60
N SER A 137 -40.83 -15.56 3.85
CA SER A 137 -39.66 -15.79 4.72
C SER A 137 -38.93 -17.10 4.42
N VAL A 138 -39.44 -17.93 3.48
CA VAL A 138 -38.79 -19.14 2.97
C VAL A 138 -38.36 -18.96 1.51
N ARG A 139 -37.49 -17.98 1.24
CA ARG A 139 -36.79 -17.85 -0.04
C ARG A 139 -35.29 -17.63 0.17
N THR A 140 -34.69 -18.51 0.96
CA THR A 140 -33.27 -18.82 0.79
C THR A 140 -33.13 -19.60 -0.53
N ASP A 141 -32.11 -19.26 -1.31
CA ASP A 141 -31.63 -20.02 -2.47
C ASP A 141 -32.42 -19.92 -3.78
N ARG A 142 -32.71 -18.70 -4.24
CA ARG A 142 -32.84 -18.53 -5.70
C ARG A 142 -31.46 -18.69 -6.34
N PRO A 143 -31.27 -19.63 -7.28
CA PRO A 143 -29.96 -19.88 -7.88
C PRO A 143 -29.44 -18.63 -8.60
N ARG A 144 -28.16 -18.33 -8.38
CA ARG A 144 -27.44 -17.27 -9.09
C ARG A 144 -27.13 -17.69 -10.51
N CYS A 145 -26.90 -16.69 -11.37
CA CYS A 145 -26.47 -16.93 -12.73
C CYS A 145 -25.13 -17.64 -12.80
N THR A 146 -25.10 -18.76 -13.52
CA THR A 146 -23.91 -19.60 -13.70
C THR A 146 -23.01 -19.08 -14.82
N ALA A 147 -23.34 -17.97 -15.49
CA ALA A 147 -22.44 -17.33 -16.43
C ALA A 147 -21.25 -16.70 -15.72
N ARG A 148 -20.06 -16.90 -16.30
CA ARG A 148 -18.85 -16.19 -15.93
C ARG A 148 -18.91 -14.76 -16.48
N VAL A 149 -18.35 -13.80 -15.75
CA VAL A 149 -18.21 -12.40 -16.14
C VAL A 149 -16.77 -11.95 -15.96
N TRP A 150 -16.31 -11.00 -16.77
CA TRP A 150 -14.98 -10.44 -16.61
C TRP A 150 -14.90 -9.56 -15.35
N ALA A 151 -13.93 -9.85 -14.48
CA ALA A 151 -13.73 -9.18 -13.20
C ALA A 151 -12.26 -8.75 -13.00
N GLY A 152 -11.64 -8.18 -14.04
CA GLY A 152 -10.25 -7.73 -13.98
C GLY A 152 -9.24 -8.88 -13.93
N GLY A 153 -9.35 -9.85 -14.85
CA GLY A 153 -8.44 -11.01 -14.91
C GLY A 153 -8.96 -12.27 -14.23
N GLU A 154 -9.78 -12.16 -13.18
CA GLU A 154 -10.09 -13.32 -12.31
C GLU A 154 -11.38 -14.08 -12.64
N GLY A 155 -12.17 -13.61 -13.62
CA GLY A 155 -13.39 -14.30 -14.09
C GLY A 155 -14.43 -14.59 -12.97
N GLY A 156 -15.26 -13.61 -12.61
CA GLY A 156 -16.28 -13.75 -11.55
C GLY A 156 -17.59 -14.40 -12.00
N GLN A 157 -18.48 -14.72 -11.05
CA GLN A 157 -19.85 -15.17 -11.33
C GLN A 157 -20.81 -13.99 -11.49
N CYS A 158 -21.72 -14.06 -12.46
CA CYS A 158 -22.77 -13.05 -12.61
C CYS A 158 -23.65 -12.96 -11.36
N LYS A 159 -23.83 -11.75 -10.82
CA LYS A 159 -24.63 -11.49 -9.60
C LYS A 159 -26.15 -11.52 -9.82
N ALA A 160 -26.62 -11.63 -11.05
CA ALA A 160 -28.05 -11.66 -11.34
C ALA A 160 -28.67 -13.00 -10.91
N THR A 161 -29.88 -12.95 -10.35
CA THR A 161 -30.68 -14.14 -10.03
C THR A 161 -31.28 -14.74 -11.30
N CYS A 162 -31.35 -16.06 -11.37
CA CYS A 162 -31.98 -16.76 -12.48
C CYS A 162 -33.41 -17.15 -12.14
N GLU A 163 -34.32 -16.93 -13.07
CA GLU A 163 -35.72 -17.37 -12.94
C GLU A 163 -36.04 -18.57 -13.84
N ILE A 164 -35.09 -19.02 -14.67
CA ILE A 164 -35.31 -20.01 -15.74
C ILE A 164 -34.49 -21.29 -15.47
N GLU A 165 -35.10 -22.46 -15.76
CA GLU A 165 -34.42 -23.75 -15.88
C GLU A 165 -33.31 -23.65 -16.94
N GLY A 166 -32.06 -23.59 -16.48
CA GLY A 166 -30.89 -23.30 -17.34
C GLY A 166 -29.82 -22.50 -16.61
N GLY A 167 -30.15 -21.90 -15.47
CA GLY A 167 -29.16 -21.27 -14.59
C GLY A 167 -28.55 -19.97 -15.15
N LEU A 168 -29.09 -19.42 -16.23
CA LEU A 168 -28.67 -18.13 -16.81
C LEU A 168 -29.69 -17.03 -16.54
N CYS A 169 -29.21 -15.80 -16.32
CA CYS A 169 -30.08 -14.63 -16.26
C CYS A 169 -30.50 -14.26 -17.70
N GLY A 170 -31.60 -13.53 -17.88
CA GLY A 170 -32.14 -13.25 -19.22
C GLY A 170 -31.13 -12.65 -20.21
N ARG A 171 -30.15 -11.88 -19.72
CA ARG A 171 -29.05 -11.35 -20.55
C ARG A 171 -28.11 -12.44 -21.05
N HIS A 172 -27.65 -13.32 -20.17
CA HIS A 172 -26.74 -14.40 -20.55
C HIS A 172 -27.45 -15.54 -21.27
N GLN A 173 -28.75 -15.73 -21.03
CA GLN A 173 -29.57 -16.64 -21.83
C GLN A 173 -29.64 -16.14 -23.29
N ALA A 174 -29.96 -14.87 -23.51
CA ALA A 174 -29.99 -14.30 -24.87
C ALA A 174 -28.63 -14.40 -25.58
N GLU A 175 -27.53 -14.23 -24.83
CA GLU A 175 -26.18 -14.42 -25.36
C GLU A 175 -25.88 -15.89 -25.70
N ALA A 176 -26.30 -16.82 -24.83
CA ALA A 176 -26.17 -18.24 -25.08
C ALA A 176 -27.05 -18.71 -26.26
N ASP A 177 -28.24 -18.15 -26.43
CA ASP A 177 -29.12 -18.43 -27.58
C ASP A 177 -28.48 -17.93 -28.89
N GLN A 178 -27.71 -16.83 -28.83
CA GLN A 178 -27.02 -16.25 -29.99
C GLN A 178 -25.74 -17.01 -30.37
N LEU A 179 -24.92 -17.38 -29.38
CA LEU A 179 -23.57 -17.92 -29.58
C LEU A 179 -23.48 -19.44 -29.35
N GLY A 180 -24.54 -20.05 -28.83
CA GLY A 180 -24.56 -21.42 -28.30
C GLY A 180 -24.05 -21.54 -26.86
N TYR A 181 -23.43 -20.50 -26.29
CA TYR A 181 -22.88 -20.46 -24.93
C TYR A 181 -22.71 -19.01 -24.44
N PRO A 182 -22.69 -18.75 -23.11
CA PRO A 182 -22.37 -17.41 -22.59
C PRO A 182 -20.98 -16.98 -23.05
N LYS A 183 -20.77 -15.70 -23.40
CA LYS A 183 -19.54 -15.24 -24.07
C LYS A 183 -18.25 -15.51 -23.30
N HIS A 184 -18.33 -15.60 -21.97
CA HIS A 184 -17.20 -15.93 -21.09
C HIS A 184 -17.28 -17.35 -20.50
N GLY A 185 -18.22 -18.18 -20.97
CA GLY A 185 -18.46 -19.52 -20.49
C GLY A 185 -19.27 -19.59 -19.20
N PHE A 186 -19.42 -20.82 -18.69
CA PHE A 186 -20.05 -21.08 -17.39
C PHE A 186 -19.01 -21.07 -16.28
N ILE A 187 -19.43 -20.77 -15.05
CA ILE A 187 -18.58 -20.76 -13.86
C ILE A 187 -18.04 -22.17 -13.53
N HIS A 188 -18.81 -23.21 -13.86
CA HIS A 188 -18.45 -24.63 -13.67
C HIS A 188 -17.99 -25.32 -14.96
N GLY A 189 -17.90 -24.61 -16.08
CA GLY A 189 -17.49 -25.18 -17.37
C GLY A 189 -16.08 -24.75 -17.75
N GLU A 190 -15.54 -25.41 -18.78
CA GLU A 190 -14.30 -24.97 -19.43
C GLU A 190 -14.46 -23.56 -20.00
N ILE A 191 -13.38 -22.77 -19.93
CA ILE A 191 -13.34 -21.45 -20.55
C ILE A 191 -13.34 -21.66 -22.06
N PRO A 192 -14.27 -21.06 -22.83
CA PRO A 192 -14.28 -21.20 -24.28
C PRO A 192 -12.92 -20.84 -24.87
N GLU A 193 -12.38 -21.68 -25.76
CA GLU A 193 -11.02 -21.60 -26.30
C GLU A 193 -10.69 -20.19 -26.87
N ALA A 194 -11.67 -19.55 -27.51
CA ALA A 194 -11.53 -18.19 -28.02
C ALA A 194 -11.24 -17.16 -26.90
N LYS A 195 -11.90 -17.28 -25.75
CA LYS A 195 -11.65 -16.43 -24.58
C LYS A 195 -10.40 -16.81 -23.82
N TYR A 196 -10.07 -18.10 -23.74
CA TYR A 196 -8.82 -18.54 -23.14
C TYR A 196 -7.60 -17.96 -23.86
N LYS A 197 -7.64 -17.88 -25.20
CA LYS A 197 -6.59 -17.22 -25.99
C LYS A 197 -6.48 -15.72 -25.72
N GLU A 198 -7.63 -15.04 -25.55
CA GLU A 198 -7.68 -13.63 -25.15
C GLU A 198 -7.04 -13.42 -23.76
N PHE A 199 -7.39 -14.29 -22.79
CA PHE A 199 -6.82 -14.24 -21.43
C PHE A 199 -5.32 -14.49 -21.42
N LYS A 200 -4.83 -15.48 -22.17
CA LYS A 200 -3.39 -15.72 -22.30
C LYS A 200 -2.66 -14.53 -22.90
N LYS A 201 -3.27 -13.84 -23.86
CA LYS A 201 -2.68 -12.64 -24.48
C LYS A 201 -2.62 -11.47 -23.49
N GLU A 202 -3.70 -11.23 -22.73
CA GLU A 202 -3.72 -10.16 -21.72
C GLU A 202 -2.78 -10.46 -20.55
N ALA A 203 -2.78 -11.69 -20.03
CA ALA A 203 -1.88 -12.11 -18.95
C ALA A 203 -0.40 -12.07 -19.38
N ALA A 204 -0.08 -12.43 -20.62
CA ALA A 204 1.27 -12.27 -21.16
C ALA A 204 1.64 -10.78 -21.27
N THR A 205 0.69 -9.91 -21.60
CA THR A 205 0.92 -8.46 -21.67
C THR A 205 1.18 -7.88 -20.28
N GLU A 206 0.47 -8.33 -19.26
CA GLU A 206 0.63 -7.91 -17.87
C GLU A 206 1.94 -8.44 -17.24
N LEU A 207 2.30 -9.70 -17.49
CA LEU A 207 3.57 -10.28 -17.02
C LEU A 207 4.78 -9.61 -17.69
N THR A 208 4.66 -9.22 -18.95
CA THR A 208 5.69 -8.43 -19.65
C THR A 208 5.75 -6.99 -19.13
N SER A 209 4.61 -6.44 -18.65
CA SER A 209 4.57 -5.13 -17.99
C SER A 209 5.22 -5.13 -16.61
N LEU A 210 5.28 -6.28 -15.92
CA LEU A 210 5.86 -6.41 -14.58
C LEU A 210 7.35 -6.81 -14.62
N THR A 211 7.75 -7.66 -15.57
CA THR A 211 9.15 -8.13 -15.69
C THR A 211 10.09 -7.13 -16.37
N GLY A 212 9.55 -6.09 -17.03
CA GLY A 212 10.35 -5.00 -17.61
C GLY A 212 10.95 -4.01 -16.60
N GLN A 213 10.76 -4.22 -15.29
CA GLN A 213 11.12 -3.24 -14.25
C GLN A 213 12.48 -3.51 -13.54
N GLU A 214 13.18 -4.61 -13.81
CA GLU A 214 14.33 -5.06 -13.00
C GLU A 214 15.66 -5.31 -13.77
N GLY A 215 15.80 -4.76 -14.99
CA GLY A 215 17.04 -4.89 -15.76
C GLY A 215 17.96 -3.67 -15.71
N MET A 216 19.08 -3.76 -14.97
CA MET A 216 20.35 -3.01 -15.09
C MET A 216 20.68 -1.90 -14.06
N VAL A 217 21.22 -2.34 -12.93
CA VAL A 217 22.43 -1.77 -12.31
C VAL A 217 23.47 -2.92 -12.39
N ASN A 218 24.51 -2.91 -13.21
CA ASN A 218 25.76 -2.19 -12.95
C ASN A 218 26.72 -2.36 -14.14
N ALA A 219 27.36 -1.26 -14.57
CA ALA A 219 28.72 -1.28 -15.11
C ALA A 219 29.39 0.09 -14.95
N GLN A 220 30.60 0.06 -14.39
CA GLN A 220 31.72 1.01 -14.47
C GLN A 220 32.01 1.99 -13.30
N SER A 221 33.14 1.68 -12.69
CA SER A 221 34.06 2.39 -11.79
C SER A 221 34.46 3.83 -12.17
N ALA A 222 34.76 4.69 -11.17
CA ALA A 222 36.13 5.04 -10.76
C ALA A 222 36.23 6.30 -9.84
N SER A 223 37.19 6.21 -8.90
CA SER A 223 37.99 7.30 -8.26
C SER A 223 37.53 7.96 -6.93
N SER A 224 38.14 7.46 -5.85
CA SER A 224 38.89 8.20 -4.79
C SER A 224 38.16 9.29 -3.98
N THR A 225 38.02 9.20 -2.65
CA THR A 225 39.12 9.35 -1.68
C THR A 225 38.76 8.78 -0.31
N VAL A 226 39.76 8.17 0.33
CA VAL A 226 39.79 7.48 1.64
C VAL A 226 39.45 8.39 2.84
N TRP A 227 38.57 7.92 3.74
CA TRP A 227 38.53 8.29 5.16
C TRP A 227 38.55 7.02 6.02
N GLN A 228 39.59 6.86 6.84
CA GLN A 228 39.67 5.82 7.87
C GLN A 228 39.10 6.34 9.20
N HIS A 229 38.18 5.54 9.73
CA HIS A 229 37.75 5.31 11.11
C HIS A 229 37.94 6.38 12.20
N HIS A 230 36.81 6.91 12.66
CA HIS A 230 36.49 6.97 14.10
C HIS A 230 35.03 6.54 14.30
N ARG A 231 34.77 5.49 15.08
CA ARG A 231 33.46 5.27 15.72
C ARG A 231 33.22 6.40 16.73
N PRO A 232 31.96 6.81 16.96
CA PRO A 232 31.40 6.49 18.27
C PRO A 232 29.91 6.16 18.28
N ALA A 233 29.50 5.68 19.46
CA ALA A 233 28.18 5.35 19.94
C ALA A 233 27.11 6.45 19.75
N SER A 234 25.86 6.02 19.98
CA SER A 234 24.66 6.79 20.36
C SER A 234 23.85 7.46 19.26
N PHE A 235 22.65 6.92 19.01
CA PHE A 235 21.59 7.50 18.20
C PHE A 235 20.57 8.29 19.05
N VAL A 236 21.04 8.96 20.11
CA VAL A 236 20.23 9.84 20.97
C VAL A 236 21.01 11.13 21.25
N ALA A 237 21.16 11.99 20.24
CA ALA A 237 21.47 13.42 20.43
C ALA A 237 21.39 14.18 19.09
N ALA A 238 20.18 14.47 18.62
CA ALA A 238 19.98 15.47 17.57
C ALA A 238 18.78 16.37 17.91
N PHE A 239 18.79 16.94 19.12
CA PHE A 239 17.86 18.01 19.51
C PHE A 239 18.43 18.88 20.63
N GLN A 240 19.67 19.34 20.52
CA GLN A 240 20.18 20.43 21.36
C GLN A 240 21.52 20.94 20.82
N TYR A 241 21.49 21.88 19.88
CA TYR A 241 22.52 22.91 19.70
C TYR A 241 21.98 23.99 18.74
N LEU A 242 21.18 24.90 19.30
CA LEU A 242 21.06 26.26 18.78
C LEU A 242 21.24 27.18 19.98
N SER A 243 22.42 27.76 20.10
CA SER A 243 22.67 28.96 20.91
C SER A 243 23.21 30.05 19.99
N PRO A 244 22.90 31.33 20.24
CA PRO A 244 22.68 32.30 19.18
C PRO A 244 23.85 33.27 19.05
N GLU A 245 24.50 33.33 17.89
CA GLU A 245 25.22 34.55 17.50
C GLU A 245 25.05 34.88 16.01
N LYS A 246 24.34 36.00 15.80
CA LYS A 246 24.54 37.02 14.76
C LYS A 246 24.60 36.53 13.30
N GLY A 247 23.42 36.53 12.67
CA GLY A 247 23.30 36.68 11.22
C GLY A 247 21.85 36.90 10.82
N LYS A 248 21.45 38.14 10.53
CA LYS A 248 20.13 38.48 9.97
C LYS A 248 19.95 37.78 8.61
N LEU A 249 19.33 36.60 8.60
CA LEU A 249 18.77 35.99 7.40
C LEU A 249 17.25 36.16 7.40
N ARG A 250 16.75 36.73 6.30
CA ARG A 250 15.39 37.23 6.11
C ARG A 250 14.34 36.13 6.33
N LYS A 251 13.38 36.40 7.21
CA LYS A 251 12.09 35.69 7.33
C LYS A 251 11.14 36.20 6.23
N ALA A 252 11.04 35.45 5.15
CA ALA A 252 9.92 35.39 4.19
C ALA A 252 10.48 34.54 3.03
N GLU A 253 10.19 33.24 2.92
CA GLU A 253 9.20 32.75 1.94
C GLU A 253 8.92 31.23 2.10
N ALA A 254 9.37 30.59 3.19
CA ALA A 254 9.18 29.15 3.40
C ALA A 254 7.83 28.64 3.99
N PRO A 255 6.79 29.42 4.40
CA PRO A 255 5.64 28.86 5.09
C PRO A 255 4.60 28.13 4.21
N GLU A 256 4.55 28.40 2.90
CA GLU A 256 3.50 27.83 2.02
C GLU A 256 3.90 26.49 1.43
N ALA A 257 5.11 26.37 0.86
CA ALA A 257 5.59 25.09 0.33
C ALA A 257 5.63 23.99 1.41
N TRP A 258 5.96 24.36 2.65
CA TRP A 258 5.93 23.45 3.79
C TRP A 258 4.50 23.03 4.19
N ARG A 259 3.53 23.96 4.11
CA ARG A 259 2.11 23.65 4.35
C ARG A 259 1.56 22.74 3.27
N GLU A 260 1.85 23.04 2.01
CA GLU A 260 1.43 22.23 0.87
C GLU A 260 2.02 20.80 0.93
N TRP A 261 3.30 20.68 1.26
CA TRP A 261 3.94 19.38 1.46
C TRP A 261 3.30 18.60 2.60
N LYS A 262 3.01 19.23 3.74
CA LYS A 262 2.29 18.60 4.87
C LYS A 262 0.91 18.09 4.46
N GLU A 263 0.14 18.86 3.69
CA GLU A 263 -1.18 18.42 3.23
C GLU A 263 -1.10 17.31 2.19
N LYS A 264 -0.09 17.32 1.30
CA LYS A 264 0.18 16.23 0.35
C LYS A 264 0.54 14.92 1.07
N VAL A 265 1.39 14.98 2.10
CA VAL A 265 1.75 13.81 2.91
C VAL A 265 0.53 13.27 3.66
N LYS A 266 -0.29 14.14 4.28
CA LYS A 266 -1.56 13.72 4.91
C LYS A 266 -2.50 13.03 3.92
N HIS A 267 -2.60 13.54 2.69
CA HIS A 267 -3.44 12.95 1.66
C HIS A 267 -2.94 11.58 1.21
N LEU A 268 -1.63 11.42 1.00
CA LEU A 268 -1.01 10.13 0.63
C LEU A 268 -1.16 9.10 1.74
N VAL A 269 -0.96 9.48 3.00
CA VAL A 269 -1.20 8.60 4.16
C VAL A 269 -2.67 8.18 4.22
N LYS A 270 -3.61 9.12 4.01
CA LYS A 270 -5.04 8.82 3.98
C LYS A 270 -5.42 7.89 2.82
N GLN A 271 -4.87 8.11 1.61
CA GLN A 271 -5.08 7.23 0.46
C GLN A 271 -4.54 5.82 0.70
N HIS A 272 -3.36 5.70 1.31
CA HIS A 272 -2.75 4.41 1.60
C HIS A 272 -3.49 3.66 2.73
N GLN A 273 -4.00 4.38 3.73
CA GLN A 273 -4.89 3.83 4.76
C GLN A 273 -6.23 3.38 4.16
N GLN A 274 -6.79 4.16 3.23
CA GLN A 274 -8.07 3.87 2.58
C GLN A 274 -7.98 2.72 1.56
N ALA A 275 -6.85 2.54 0.88
CA ALA A 275 -6.58 1.39 0.02
C ALA A 275 -6.52 0.08 0.83
N ARG A 276 -5.86 0.08 2.00
CA ARG A 276 -5.90 -1.04 2.95
C ARG A 276 -7.30 -1.29 3.54
N PHE A 277 -8.15 -0.26 3.55
CA PHE A 277 -9.53 -0.33 4.03
C PHE A 277 -10.46 -1.07 3.06
N CYS A 278 -10.25 -0.92 1.74
CA CYS A 278 -11.05 -1.61 0.72
C CYS A 278 -10.86 -3.14 0.77
N ASP A 279 -9.66 -3.61 1.16
CA ASP A 279 -9.42 -5.03 1.42
C ASP A 279 -10.21 -5.52 2.64
N PHE A 280 -10.38 -4.68 3.67
CA PHE A 280 -11.03 -5.04 4.93
C PHE A 280 -12.54 -5.26 4.79
N ASP A 281 -13.26 -4.38 4.06
CA ASP A 281 -14.70 -4.54 3.82
C ASP A 281 -15.01 -5.70 2.85
N CYS A 282 -14.09 -6.03 1.94
CA CYS A 282 -14.25 -7.18 1.04
C CYS A 282 -14.10 -8.52 1.78
N MET A 283 -13.37 -8.57 2.89
CA MET A 283 -13.10 -9.80 3.65
C MET A 283 -14.26 -10.31 4.52
N ARG A 284 -15.21 -9.47 4.95
CA ARG A 284 -16.39 -9.95 5.73
C ARG A 284 -17.51 -10.47 4.83
N TYR A 285 -17.57 -10.05 3.55
CA TYR A 285 -18.61 -10.51 2.62
C TYR A 285 -18.42 -11.96 2.12
N SER A 286 -17.30 -12.60 2.43
CA SER A 286 -17.06 -14.03 2.18
C SER A 286 -17.31 -14.93 3.41
N ALA A 287 -17.58 -14.37 4.60
CA ALA A 287 -17.86 -15.15 5.83
C ALA A 287 -19.31 -15.65 5.93
N GLY A 288 -20.11 -15.52 4.87
CA GLY A 288 -21.48 -16.04 4.78
C GLY A 288 -21.58 -17.52 4.38
N SER A 289 -20.47 -18.18 4.05
CA SER A 289 -20.41 -19.63 3.92
C SER A 289 -19.95 -20.20 5.26
N GLY A 290 -20.70 -21.14 5.85
CA GLY A 290 -20.45 -21.76 7.15
C GLY A 290 -19.16 -22.58 7.26
N ALA A 291 -18.01 -21.98 6.93
CA ALA A 291 -16.74 -22.42 7.44
C ALA A 291 -16.82 -22.31 8.98
N ALA A 292 -16.46 -23.40 9.66
CA ALA A 292 -16.32 -23.38 11.11
C ALA A 292 -15.47 -22.16 11.50
N PRO A 293 -15.79 -21.47 12.61
CA PRO A 293 -14.93 -20.41 13.11
C PRO A 293 -13.51 -20.95 13.14
N ASP A 294 -12.59 -20.32 12.39
CA ASP A 294 -11.18 -20.64 12.49
C ASP A 294 -10.84 -20.54 13.98
N SER A 295 -10.35 -21.64 14.57
CA SER A 295 -10.02 -21.77 16.00
C SER A 295 -8.99 -20.74 16.51
N GLU A 296 -8.58 -19.80 15.67
CA GLU A 296 -7.67 -18.71 15.99
C GLU A 296 -8.36 -17.49 16.62
N GLU A 297 -9.66 -17.24 16.38
CA GLU A 297 -10.40 -16.18 17.10
C GLU A 297 -10.55 -16.52 18.60
N GLU A 298 -10.41 -17.79 18.97
CA GLU A 298 -10.33 -18.26 20.35
C GLU A 298 -8.97 -17.97 21.03
N ARG A 299 -7.99 -17.33 20.37
CA ARG A 299 -6.70 -17.03 21.02
C ARG A 299 -6.78 -15.88 22.02
N TYR A 300 -7.67 -14.90 21.81
CA TYR A 300 -7.80 -13.72 22.67
C TYR A 300 -9.09 -13.76 23.50
N LEU A 301 -9.27 -14.82 24.28
CA LEU A 301 -10.52 -15.07 25.02
C LEU A 301 -10.84 -13.93 25.99
N GLU A 302 -9.84 -13.39 26.68
CA GLU A 302 -10.03 -12.37 27.71
C GLU A 302 -10.25 -10.98 27.11
N ALA A 303 -9.64 -10.71 25.95
CA ALA A 303 -9.82 -9.47 25.21
C ALA A 303 -11.05 -9.49 24.27
N SER A 304 -11.75 -10.62 24.13
CA SER A 304 -12.89 -10.78 23.21
C SER A 304 -13.97 -9.70 23.40
N ALA A 305 -14.40 -9.44 24.64
CA ALA A 305 -15.40 -8.42 24.95
C ALA A 305 -14.94 -7.00 24.55
N LEU A 306 -13.65 -6.69 24.72
CA LEU A 306 -13.08 -5.42 24.29
C LEU A 306 -13.07 -5.29 22.76
N LEU A 307 -12.70 -6.36 22.06
CA LEU A 307 -12.68 -6.42 20.60
C LEU A 307 -14.09 -6.29 20.01
N GLU A 308 -15.07 -7.01 20.55
CA GLU A 308 -16.46 -6.93 20.12
C GLU A 308 -17.05 -5.52 20.33
N ALA A 309 -16.84 -4.95 21.52
CA ALA A 309 -17.32 -3.61 21.82
C ALA A 309 -16.65 -2.54 20.93
N SER A 310 -15.41 -2.78 20.52
CA SER A 310 -14.60 -1.84 19.74
C SER A 310 -14.62 -2.07 18.23
N ASP A 311 -15.30 -3.10 17.70
CA ASP A 311 -15.27 -3.46 16.26
C ASP A 311 -15.61 -2.27 15.36
N GLN A 312 -16.69 -1.54 15.70
CA GLN A 312 -17.11 -0.37 14.93
C GLN A 312 -16.06 0.75 14.98
N TYR A 313 -15.52 1.04 16.16
CA TYR A 313 -14.48 2.05 16.32
C TYR A 313 -13.21 1.67 15.55
N ALA A 314 -12.77 0.42 15.68
CA ALA A 314 -11.58 -0.12 15.01
C ALA A 314 -11.70 -0.01 13.49
N ARG A 315 -12.89 -0.23 12.92
CA ARG A 315 -13.14 0.04 11.50
C ARG A 315 -12.86 1.49 11.18
N HIS A 316 -13.51 2.45 11.83
CA HIS A 316 -13.31 3.87 11.51
C HIS A 316 -11.87 4.37 11.76
N SER A 317 -11.14 3.78 12.73
CA SER A 317 -9.77 4.19 13.07
C SER A 317 -8.66 3.48 12.27
N GLY A 318 -9.01 2.50 11.42
CA GLY A 318 -8.03 1.67 10.71
C GLY A 318 -7.27 0.73 11.65
N CYS A 319 -7.99 0.10 12.59
CA CYS A 319 -7.48 -0.81 13.62
C CYS A 319 -6.45 -0.19 14.57
N ARG A 320 -6.54 1.14 14.77
CA ARG A 320 -5.68 1.88 15.71
C ARG A 320 -6.45 2.22 16.98
N PHE A 321 -5.92 1.86 18.13
CA PHE A 321 -6.46 2.33 19.40
C PHE A 321 -5.77 3.62 19.85
N ARG A 322 -6.54 4.54 20.43
CA ARG A 322 -6.04 5.79 21.01
C ARG A 322 -6.88 6.13 22.23
N ARG A 323 -6.28 6.21 23.42
CA ARG A 323 -7.04 6.50 24.64
C ARG A 323 -7.73 7.85 24.60
N ALA A 324 -7.06 8.87 24.06
CA ALA A 324 -7.62 10.22 23.90
C ALA A 324 -8.95 10.24 23.12
N SER A 325 -9.20 9.25 22.26
CA SER A 325 -10.47 9.15 21.52
C SER A 325 -11.68 8.87 22.41
N PHE A 326 -11.45 8.43 23.65
CA PHE A 326 -12.47 8.06 24.62
C PHE A 326 -12.54 9.00 25.83
N GLU A 327 -11.65 9.99 25.93
CA GLU A 327 -11.64 10.97 27.02
C GLU A 327 -12.63 12.12 26.76
N ASP A 328 -12.74 12.57 25.50
CA ASP A 328 -13.64 13.66 25.08
C ASP A 328 -14.64 13.20 24.00
N LEU A 329 -15.78 12.63 24.42
CA LEU A 329 -16.85 12.21 23.49
C LEU A 329 -17.58 13.39 22.83
N THR A 330 -17.33 14.63 23.27
CA THR A 330 -18.03 15.85 22.84
C THR A 330 -17.33 16.61 21.72
N GLU A 331 -16.29 16.07 21.09
CA GLU A 331 -15.56 16.74 19.98
C GLU A 331 -16.51 17.16 18.84
N GLU A 332 -16.86 18.45 18.80
CA GLU A 332 -17.69 19.04 17.76
C GLU A 332 -17.00 18.93 16.39
N GLY A 333 -17.68 18.31 15.43
CA GLY A 333 -17.19 18.16 14.05
C GLY A 333 -16.62 16.79 13.67
N SER A 334 -16.61 15.82 14.60
CA SER A 334 -16.36 14.42 14.25
C SER A 334 -17.52 13.82 13.44
N ASP A 335 -17.21 12.79 12.65
CA ASP A 335 -18.20 11.97 11.95
C ASP A 335 -19.21 11.38 12.96
N PRO A 336 -20.54 11.57 12.80
CA PRO A 336 -21.53 11.05 13.73
C PRO A 336 -21.48 9.52 13.88
N GLU A 337 -21.07 8.78 12.84
CA GLU A 337 -20.91 7.32 12.92
C GLU A 337 -19.74 6.95 13.84
N LEU A 338 -18.60 7.62 13.70
CA LEU A 338 -17.44 7.45 14.59
C LEU A 338 -17.78 7.83 16.03
N GLN A 339 -18.55 8.91 16.25
CA GLN A 339 -18.98 9.29 17.60
C GLN A 339 -19.88 8.22 18.23
N ALA A 340 -20.83 7.67 17.48
CA ALA A 340 -21.67 6.58 17.96
C ALA A 340 -20.84 5.33 18.30
N ALA A 341 -19.88 4.97 17.45
CA ALA A 341 -18.97 3.85 17.68
C ALA A 341 -18.09 4.05 18.94
N LYS A 342 -17.54 5.26 19.13
CA LYS A 342 -16.81 5.62 20.35
C LYS A 342 -17.69 5.50 21.60
N ALA A 343 -18.90 6.06 21.55
CA ALA A 343 -19.84 6.04 22.67
C ALA A 343 -20.26 4.60 23.04
N GLN A 344 -20.42 3.72 22.04
CA GLN A 344 -20.70 2.30 22.25
C GLN A 344 -19.54 1.57 22.94
N ALA A 345 -18.30 1.79 22.49
CA ALA A 345 -17.12 1.11 23.01
C ALA A 345 -16.62 1.65 24.37
N ALA A 346 -16.89 2.94 24.66
CA ALA A 346 -16.39 3.65 25.83
C ALA A 346 -16.57 2.94 27.19
N PRO A 347 -17.74 2.37 27.56
CA PRO A 347 -17.89 1.71 28.86
C PRO A 347 -16.96 0.52 29.03
N VAL A 348 -16.85 -0.33 28.00
CA VAL A 348 -15.99 -1.53 28.02
C VAL A 348 -14.52 -1.15 28.01
N VAL A 349 -14.14 -0.15 27.19
CA VAL A 349 -12.77 0.39 27.18
C VAL A 349 -12.38 0.90 28.57
N LYS A 350 -13.25 1.65 29.24
CA LYS A 350 -13.01 2.17 30.59
C LYS A 350 -12.87 1.06 31.63
N GLU A 351 -13.69 0.03 31.54
CA GLU A 351 -13.61 -1.15 32.42
C GLU A 351 -12.27 -1.88 32.26
N PHE A 352 -11.85 -2.16 31.02
CA PHE A 352 -10.56 -2.82 30.77
C PHE A 352 -9.37 -1.96 31.21
N LEU A 353 -9.42 -0.64 30.99
CA LEU A 353 -8.39 0.28 31.47
C LEU A 353 -8.31 0.29 33.02
N ALA A 354 -9.45 0.18 33.71
CA ALA A 354 -9.47 0.08 35.17
C ALA A 354 -8.87 -1.24 35.66
N ARG A 355 -9.25 -2.37 35.04
CA ARG A 355 -8.68 -3.70 35.33
C ARG A 355 -7.15 -3.71 35.23
N LEU A 356 -6.59 -3.01 34.24
CA LEU A 356 -5.14 -2.96 34.03
C LEU A 356 -4.40 -2.05 35.01
N LYS A 357 -5.06 -1.01 35.53
CA LYS A 357 -4.43 -0.02 36.41
C LYS A 357 -4.25 -0.52 37.85
N ASP A 358 -5.26 -1.19 38.39
CA ASP A 358 -5.32 -1.48 39.83
C ASP A 358 -4.66 -2.83 40.18
N SER A 359 -4.82 -3.84 39.33
CA SER A 359 -4.20 -5.15 39.47
C SER A 359 -4.24 -5.85 38.11
N PRO A 360 -3.16 -5.82 37.32
CA PRO A 360 -3.19 -6.28 35.94
C PRO A 360 -3.55 -7.77 35.91
N ASP A 361 -4.71 -8.03 35.33
CA ASP A 361 -5.25 -9.36 35.11
C ASP A 361 -4.27 -10.17 34.27
N GLN A 362 -3.75 -11.26 34.85
CA GLN A 362 -2.72 -12.09 34.23
C GLN A 362 -3.22 -12.76 32.94
N ALA A 363 -4.50 -13.09 32.87
CA ALA A 363 -5.07 -13.71 31.68
C ALA A 363 -5.17 -12.68 30.54
N LEU A 364 -5.56 -11.44 30.85
CA LEU A 364 -5.54 -10.34 29.88
C LEU A 364 -4.12 -9.93 29.45
N LEU A 365 -3.15 -9.93 30.39
CA LEU A 365 -1.75 -9.69 30.05
C LEU A 365 -1.19 -10.75 29.10
N LYS A 366 -1.63 -12.01 29.23
CA LYS A 366 -1.27 -13.07 28.31
C LYS A 366 -1.75 -12.75 26.89
N ASP A 367 -3.00 -12.33 26.71
CA ASP A 367 -3.55 -11.94 25.40
C ASP A 367 -2.74 -10.78 24.78
N PHE A 368 -2.34 -9.79 25.57
CA PHE A 368 -1.50 -8.70 25.07
C PHE A 368 -0.09 -9.13 24.69
N ASN A 369 0.54 -10.02 25.47
CA ASN A 369 1.85 -10.57 25.13
C ASN A 369 1.77 -11.37 23.82
N GLU A 370 0.74 -12.20 23.63
CA GLU A 370 0.53 -12.93 22.38
C GLU A 370 0.29 -12.00 21.18
N ALA A 371 -0.44 -10.88 21.38
CA ALA A 371 -0.60 -9.85 20.36
C ALA A 371 0.73 -9.17 20.00
N PHE A 372 1.55 -8.84 21.00
CA PHE A 372 2.88 -8.29 20.80
C PHE A 372 3.80 -9.27 20.06
N ASP A 373 3.79 -10.55 20.43
CA ASP A 373 4.56 -11.61 19.76
C ASP A 373 4.16 -11.72 18.29
N ALA A 374 2.86 -11.75 17.99
CA ALA A 374 2.36 -11.82 16.62
C ALA A 374 2.83 -10.65 15.74
N LEU A 375 2.84 -9.43 16.29
CA LEU A 375 3.35 -8.24 15.59
C LEU A 375 4.87 -8.27 15.41
N TRP A 376 5.60 -8.75 16.42
CA TRP A 376 7.04 -8.86 16.37
C TRP A 376 7.48 -9.87 15.30
N THR A 377 6.89 -11.07 15.29
CA THR A 377 7.13 -12.08 14.26
C THR A 377 6.84 -11.53 12.86
N GLU A 378 5.71 -10.84 12.67
CA GLU A 378 5.40 -10.24 11.37
C GLU A 378 6.36 -9.12 10.97
N SER A 379 6.82 -8.30 11.92
CA SER A 379 7.79 -7.24 11.68
C SER A 379 9.16 -7.82 11.27
N MET A 380 9.60 -8.88 11.95
CA MET A 380 10.82 -9.62 11.63
C MET A 380 10.72 -10.20 10.22
N ARG A 381 9.65 -10.96 9.93
CA ARG A 381 9.39 -11.53 8.61
C ARG A 381 9.40 -10.46 7.51
N SER A 382 8.70 -9.36 7.72
CA SER A 382 8.61 -8.26 6.74
C SER A 382 9.98 -7.63 6.46
N SER A 383 10.80 -7.50 7.50
CA SER A 383 12.19 -7.01 7.37
C SER A 383 13.05 -7.99 6.57
N MET A 384 12.92 -9.29 6.83
CA MET A 384 13.63 -10.34 6.09
C MET A 384 13.22 -10.38 4.61
N VAL A 385 11.92 -10.31 4.31
CA VAL A 385 11.41 -10.23 2.93
C VAL A 385 11.95 -9.01 2.21
N ALA A 386 11.93 -7.84 2.84
CA ALA A 386 12.48 -6.62 2.26
C ALA A 386 13.99 -6.75 1.95
N ARG A 387 14.75 -7.40 2.85
CA ARG A 387 16.16 -7.70 2.62
C ARG A 387 16.36 -8.70 1.47
N CYS A 388 15.53 -9.74 1.36
CA CYS A 388 15.57 -10.66 0.23
C CYS A 388 15.32 -9.95 -1.12
N HIS A 389 14.38 -9.00 -1.18
CA HIS A 389 14.19 -8.15 -2.36
C HIS A 389 15.44 -7.32 -2.68
N GLN A 390 16.07 -6.72 -1.67
CA GLN A 390 17.28 -5.92 -1.88
C GLN A 390 18.44 -6.74 -2.46
N LEU A 391 18.52 -8.02 -2.10
CA LEU A 391 19.54 -8.96 -2.57
C LEU A 391 19.18 -9.66 -3.89
N ASP A 392 18.05 -9.30 -4.52
CA ASP A 392 17.54 -9.95 -5.73
C ASP A 392 17.31 -11.46 -5.55
N LEU A 393 16.84 -11.84 -4.36
CA LEU A 393 16.49 -13.22 -3.98
C LEU A 393 14.96 -13.46 -4.01
N TRP A 394 14.18 -12.54 -4.57
CA TRP A 394 12.71 -12.57 -4.53
C TRP A 394 12.06 -12.21 -5.88
N PRO A 395 11.21 -13.08 -6.47
CA PRO A 395 10.95 -14.44 -6.03
C PRO A 395 12.20 -15.32 -6.22
N PRO A 396 12.41 -16.32 -5.36
CA PRO A 396 13.59 -17.19 -5.43
C PRO A 396 13.58 -17.99 -6.74
N SER A 397 14.63 -17.82 -7.56
CA SER A 397 14.80 -18.50 -8.85
C SER A 397 16.27 -18.86 -9.10
N PRO A 398 16.62 -20.15 -9.29
CA PRO A 398 15.74 -21.32 -9.20
C PRO A 398 15.35 -21.65 -7.75
N SER A 399 14.25 -22.36 -7.55
CA SER A 399 13.88 -22.89 -6.23
C SER A 399 14.99 -23.81 -5.69
N PRO A 400 15.47 -23.62 -4.45
CA PRO A 400 16.49 -24.46 -3.86
C PRO A 400 16.05 -25.94 -3.77
N LEU A 401 16.97 -26.86 -4.05
CA LEU A 401 16.69 -28.29 -3.94
C LEU A 401 16.40 -28.69 -2.48
N GLY A 402 15.34 -29.47 -2.27
CA GLY A 402 15.02 -30.06 -0.98
C GLY A 402 14.09 -29.23 -0.07
N ILE A 403 13.56 -28.10 -0.55
CA ILE A 403 12.55 -27.32 0.16
C ILE A 403 11.21 -27.55 -0.51
N ALA A 404 10.25 -28.08 0.25
CA ALA A 404 8.90 -28.30 -0.25
C ALA A 404 8.16 -26.96 -0.42
N GLU A 405 7.22 -26.89 -1.36
CA GLU A 405 6.40 -25.68 -1.58
C GLU A 405 5.53 -25.32 -0.36
N ASP A 406 5.32 -26.27 0.56
CA ASP A 406 4.57 -26.09 1.78
C ASP A 406 5.41 -25.78 3.02
N ASP A 407 6.74 -25.82 2.91
CA ASP A 407 7.66 -25.49 3.97
C ASP A 407 7.70 -23.96 4.18
N VAL A 408 7.16 -23.51 5.31
CA VAL A 408 7.08 -22.11 5.74
C VAL A 408 7.95 -21.82 6.95
N GLU A 409 8.77 -22.78 7.41
CA GLU A 409 9.55 -22.68 8.64
C GLU A 409 10.85 -21.88 8.44
N TYR A 410 10.73 -20.61 8.06
CA TYR A 410 11.89 -19.75 7.80
C TYR A 410 12.69 -19.41 9.07
N GLU A 411 12.11 -19.60 10.25
CA GLU A 411 12.77 -19.40 11.56
C GLU A 411 13.59 -20.61 12.02
N ALA A 412 13.33 -21.80 11.45
CA ALA A 412 14.10 -22.98 11.79
C ALA A 412 15.58 -22.79 11.42
N ASP A 413 16.48 -23.46 12.15
CA ASP A 413 17.93 -23.34 11.99
C ASP A 413 18.38 -23.76 10.59
N THR A 414 18.33 -22.80 9.67
CA THR A 414 18.62 -22.98 8.26
C THR A 414 20.04 -22.52 7.99
N THR A 415 20.75 -23.31 7.20
CA THR A 415 22.16 -23.08 6.88
C THR A 415 22.36 -22.26 5.61
N SER A 416 21.30 -21.95 4.86
CA SER A 416 21.39 -21.28 3.56
C SER A 416 20.42 -20.12 3.41
N LEU A 417 20.92 -18.97 2.94
CA LEU A 417 20.14 -17.75 2.72
C LEU A 417 19.05 -17.98 1.66
N PHE A 418 19.37 -18.73 0.61
CA PHE A 418 18.41 -19.11 -0.43
C PHE A 418 17.28 -19.96 0.12
N ALA A 419 17.57 -20.82 1.12
CA ALA A 419 16.55 -21.62 1.76
C ALA A 419 15.57 -20.76 2.56
N ILE A 420 16.09 -19.78 3.30
CA ILE A 420 15.29 -18.80 4.04
C ILE A 420 14.41 -18.01 3.06
N ALA A 421 14.97 -17.52 1.95
CA ALA A 421 14.22 -16.78 0.94
C ALA A 421 13.07 -17.61 0.35
N GLN A 422 13.29 -18.88 0.03
CA GLN A 422 12.24 -19.80 -0.43
C GLN A 422 11.13 -20.02 0.61
N ARG A 423 11.48 -20.24 1.87
CA ARG A 423 10.49 -20.45 2.94
C ARG A 423 9.69 -19.18 3.24
N LEU A 424 10.34 -18.01 3.20
CA LEU A 424 9.66 -16.71 3.31
C LEU A 424 8.69 -16.51 2.14
N TYR A 425 9.09 -16.88 0.92
CA TYR A 425 8.22 -16.82 -0.27
C TYR A 425 7.02 -17.74 -0.15
N ASN A 426 7.22 -19.00 0.27
CA ASN A 426 6.15 -19.95 0.53
C ASN A 426 5.18 -19.41 1.61
N HIS A 427 5.74 -18.84 2.68
CA HIS A 427 4.95 -18.21 3.75
C HIS A 427 4.14 -17.01 3.23
N ASP A 428 4.73 -16.17 2.38
CA ASP A 428 4.05 -15.00 1.82
C ASP A 428 2.93 -15.39 0.85
N CYS A 429 3.17 -16.38 -0.02
CA CYS A 429 2.15 -16.94 -0.93
C CYS A 429 0.95 -17.54 -0.19
N ARG A 430 1.16 -18.03 1.03
CA ARG A 430 0.10 -18.62 1.88
C ARG A 430 -0.64 -17.59 2.71
N ARG A 431 -0.22 -16.33 2.72
CA ARG A 431 -0.94 -15.29 3.45
C ARG A 431 -2.34 -15.17 2.90
N ASN A 432 -3.29 -15.31 3.80
CA ASN A 432 -4.70 -15.19 3.49
C ASN A 432 -5.33 -14.06 4.31
N ALA A 433 -6.61 -13.82 4.04
CA ALA A 433 -7.43 -12.86 4.76
C ALA A 433 -7.45 -13.07 6.29
N SER A 434 -7.37 -14.33 6.74
CA SER A 434 -7.38 -14.70 8.16
C SER A 434 -6.10 -14.21 8.87
N THR A 435 -4.92 -14.42 8.27
CA THR A 435 -3.65 -13.91 8.79
C THR A 435 -3.65 -12.37 8.88
N MET A 436 -4.18 -11.68 7.86
CA MET A 436 -4.26 -10.21 7.85
C MET A 436 -5.20 -9.68 8.94
N ARG A 437 -6.34 -10.36 9.15
CA ARG A 437 -7.26 -10.02 10.24
C ARG A 437 -6.59 -10.21 11.60
N ARG A 438 -5.91 -11.32 11.82
CA ARG A 438 -5.19 -11.62 13.07
C ARG A 438 -4.16 -10.53 13.40
N LEU A 439 -3.37 -10.10 12.42
CA LEU A 439 -2.38 -9.03 12.60
C LEU A 439 -3.03 -7.68 12.88
N SER A 440 -4.20 -7.41 12.29
CA SER A 440 -4.96 -6.18 12.56
C SER A 440 -5.51 -6.17 13.99
N THR A 441 -6.04 -7.30 14.46
CA THR A 441 -6.47 -7.48 15.86
C THR A 441 -5.30 -7.33 16.82
N ALA A 442 -4.18 -8.00 16.54
CA ALA A 442 -2.97 -7.89 17.35
C ALA A 442 -2.46 -6.44 17.42
N SER A 443 -2.47 -5.71 16.29
CA SER A 443 -2.11 -4.28 16.25
C SER A 443 -3.02 -3.43 17.13
N PHE A 444 -4.32 -3.68 17.11
CA PHE A 444 -5.28 -2.96 17.94
C PHE A 444 -5.05 -3.22 19.43
N LEU A 445 -4.82 -4.48 19.82
CA LEU A 445 -4.54 -4.88 21.20
C LEU A 445 -3.20 -4.33 21.71
N ALA A 446 -2.16 -4.31 20.88
CA ALA A 446 -0.87 -3.74 21.23
C ALA A 446 -0.95 -2.22 21.45
N ASP A 447 -1.67 -1.49 20.57
CA ASP A 447 -1.96 -0.06 20.78
C ASP A 447 -2.74 0.15 22.09
N PHE A 448 -3.74 -0.69 22.38
CA PHE A 448 -4.52 -0.63 23.62
C PHE A 448 -3.65 -0.82 24.86
N ALA A 449 -2.82 -1.87 24.88
CA ALA A 449 -1.91 -2.16 25.97
C ALA A 449 -0.93 -1.00 26.21
N TYR A 450 -0.37 -0.45 25.13
CA TYR A 450 0.53 0.71 25.19
C TYR A 450 -0.15 1.93 25.81
N GLU A 451 -1.35 2.27 25.35
CA GLU A 451 -2.14 3.40 25.85
C GLU A 451 -2.66 3.21 27.30
N ALA A 452 -2.78 1.95 27.73
CA ALA A 452 -3.05 1.59 29.12
C ALA A 452 -1.83 1.73 30.04
N GLY A 453 -0.63 1.98 29.49
CA GLY A 453 0.62 2.07 30.23
C GLY A 453 1.23 0.71 30.56
N ILE A 454 0.82 -0.37 29.87
CA ILE A 454 1.47 -1.67 30.00
C ILE A 454 2.86 -1.57 29.37
N PRO A 455 3.93 -1.97 30.08
CA PRO A 455 5.26 -1.98 29.49
C PRO A 455 5.29 -2.94 28.30
N THR A 456 5.86 -2.48 27.19
CA THR A 456 6.16 -3.36 26.06
C THR A 456 7.10 -4.48 26.53
N PRO A 457 6.83 -5.74 26.19
CA PRO A 457 7.69 -6.85 26.57
C PRO A 457 9.16 -6.60 26.23
N ASP A 458 10.06 -7.09 27.08
CA ASP A 458 11.51 -6.89 26.90
C ASP A 458 12.05 -7.54 25.63
N PHE A 459 11.34 -8.50 25.03
CA PHE A 459 11.78 -9.13 23.79
C PHE A 459 11.83 -8.16 22.60
N PHE A 460 11.10 -7.04 22.61
CA PHE A 460 11.29 -5.98 21.61
C PHE A 460 12.69 -5.33 21.71
N ARG A 461 13.35 -5.46 22.87
CA ARG A 461 14.70 -4.94 23.11
C ARG A 461 15.77 -5.98 22.82
N SER A 462 15.50 -7.26 23.07
CA SER A 462 16.39 -8.34 22.66
C SER A 462 16.14 -8.70 21.21
N ARG A 463 17.03 -8.25 20.32
CA ARG A 463 17.01 -8.63 18.91
C ARG A 463 16.90 -10.15 18.78
N SER A 464 16.01 -10.61 17.90
CA SER A 464 15.82 -12.06 17.70
C SER A 464 17.11 -12.66 17.16
N PRO A 465 17.66 -13.73 17.77
CA PRO A 465 18.86 -14.40 17.26
C PRO A 465 18.67 -14.93 15.84
N VAL A 466 17.42 -15.21 15.44
CA VAL A 466 17.05 -15.59 14.06
C VAL A 466 17.31 -14.44 13.10
N LEU A 467 16.89 -13.23 13.44
CA LEU A 467 17.09 -12.05 12.60
C LEU A 467 18.56 -11.67 12.52
N ASP A 468 19.30 -11.72 13.63
CA ASP A 468 20.75 -11.46 13.65
C ASP A 468 21.51 -12.45 12.76
N LYS A 469 21.17 -13.74 12.86
CA LYS A 469 21.76 -14.77 12.00
C LYS A 469 21.42 -14.53 10.53
N PHE A 470 20.17 -14.20 10.21
CA PHE A 470 19.76 -13.88 8.86
C PHE A 470 20.51 -12.67 8.29
N GLU A 471 20.65 -11.59 9.06
CA GLU A 471 21.41 -10.41 8.64
C GLU A 471 22.88 -10.73 8.40
N GLN A 472 23.50 -11.53 9.27
CA GLN A 472 24.87 -11.99 9.05
C GLN A 472 25.00 -12.75 7.71
N MET A 473 24.07 -13.66 7.42
CA MET A 473 24.08 -14.42 6.15
C MET A 473 23.84 -13.52 4.93
N ALA A 474 22.98 -12.51 5.07
CA ALA A 474 22.73 -11.51 4.04
C ALA A 474 23.98 -10.67 3.74
N ASP A 475 24.71 -10.25 4.78
CA ASP A 475 25.93 -9.46 4.65
C ASP A 475 27.07 -10.31 4.03
N GLU A 476 27.24 -11.56 4.47
CA GLU A 476 28.18 -12.51 3.86
C GLU A 476 27.89 -12.75 2.37
N TYR A 477 26.61 -12.79 1.98
CA TYR A 477 26.20 -12.90 0.58
C TYR A 477 26.55 -11.65 -0.24
N GLU A 478 26.30 -10.45 0.30
CA GLU A 478 26.70 -9.19 -0.35
C GLU A 478 28.23 -9.12 -0.56
N GLU A 479 29.02 -9.52 0.44
CA GLU A 479 30.48 -9.57 0.32
C GLU A 479 30.93 -10.52 -0.80
N GLN A 480 30.31 -11.71 -0.90
CA GLN A 480 30.60 -12.67 -1.98
C GLN A 480 30.25 -12.11 -3.36
N MET A 481 29.20 -11.30 -3.48
CA MET A 481 28.78 -10.68 -4.74
C MET A 481 29.65 -9.48 -5.12
N GLN A 482 30.21 -8.73 -4.15
CA GLN A 482 31.09 -7.58 -4.40
C GLN A 482 32.49 -7.99 -4.88
N PHE A 483 32.96 -9.17 -4.47
CA PHE A 483 34.19 -9.77 -4.97
C PHE A 483 33.84 -10.95 -5.87
N PRO A 484 33.32 -10.73 -7.10
CA PRO A 484 33.15 -11.83 -8.03
C PRO A 484 34.50 -12.52 -8.09
N PRO A 485 34.58 -13.85 -7.86
CA PRO A 485 35.85 -14.55 -7.84
C PRO A 485 36.52 -14.23 -9.16
N THR A 486 37.57 -13.40 -9.10
CA THR A 486 38.38 -13.12 -10.27
C THR A 486 38.76 -14.49 -10.77
N ARG A 487 38.22 -14.88 -11.93
CA ARG A 487 38.48 -16.17 -12.55
C ARG A 487 39.96 -16.41 -12.35
N ARG A 488 40.33 -17.46 -11.60
CA ARG A 488 41.69 -17.97 -11.59
C ARG A 488 41.96 -18.45 -13.01
N SER A 489 42.26 -17.52 -13.91
CA SER A 489 42.89 -17.85 -15.16
C SER A 489 44.29 -18.33 -14.80
N HIS A 490 44.49 -19.64 -14.91
CA HIS A 490 45.79 -20.18 -15.24
C HIS A 490 46.36 -19.37 -16.42
N SER A 491 47.33 -18.47 -16.16
CA SER A 491 48.17 -17.85 -17.18
C SER A 491 49.27 -17.01 -16.54
N TRP A 492 50.44 -17.63 -16.37
CA TRP A 492 51.82 -17.14 -16.44
C TRP A 492 52.11 -15.72 -16.97
N TRP A 493 51.63 -14.66 -16.32
CA TRP A 493 52.22 -13.32 -16.46
C TRP A 493 52.26 -12.61 -15.09
N LEU A 494 53.45 -12.55 -14.48
CA LEU A 494 53.81 -11.38 -13.67
C LEU A 494 53.99 -10.21 -14.64
N PRO A 495 53.55 -8.96 -14.35
CA PRO A 495 54.39 -8.10 -13.48
C PRO A 495 53.72 -6.86 -12.80
N TRP A 496 54.55 -6.15 -12.02
CA TRP A 496 54.50 -4.73 -11.60
C TRP A 496 53.84 -4.24 -10.30
N ASN A 497 52.88 -4.93 -9.68
CA ASN A 497 52.29 -4.41 -8.42
C ASN A 497 53.15 -4.64 -7.16
N LEU A 498 54.18 -5.50 -7.22
CA LEU A 498 55.03 -5.81 -6.06
C LEU A 498 56.07 -4.73 -5.72
N ILE A 499 56.27 -3.71 -6.57
CA ILE A 499 57.24 -2.62 -6.29
C ILE A 499 56.59 -1.47 -5.50
N TRP A 500 55.25 -1.38 -5.47
CA TRP A 500 54.56 -0.30 -4.75
C TRP A 500 54.34 -0.60 -3.25
N ASP A 501 54.27 -1.88 -2.86
CA ASP A 501 53.99 -2.26 -1.45
C ASP A 501 55.20 -2.15 -0.51
N ALA A 502 56.43 -2.15 -1.04
CA ALA A 502 57.62 -1.92 -0.22
C ALA A 502 57.76 -0.45 0.24
N GLY A 503 57.15 0.50 -0.47
CA GLY A 503 57.20 1.93 -0.14
C GLY A 503 56.29 2.33 1.03
N SER A 504 55.11 1.73 1.13
CA SER A 504 54.15 2.02 2.22
C SER A 504 54.59 1.46 3.57
N TRP A 505 55.36 0.36 3.58
CA TRP A 505 55.84 -0.24 4.83
C TRP A 505 56.98 0.58 5.48
N LEU A 506 57.82 1.24 4.68
CA LEU A 506 58.90 2.11 5.19
C LEU A 506 58.39 3.47 5.69
N TYR A 507 57.30 4.01 5.12
CA TYR A 507 56.70 5.28 5.55
C TYR A 507 55.96 5.16 6.91
N GLY A 508 55.44 3.97 7.22
CA GLY A 508 54.83 3.65 8.52
C GLY A 508 55.83 3.54 9.67
N ILE A 509 57.09 3.18 9.39
CA ILE A 509 58.15 3.05 10.41
C ILE A 509 58.74 4.43 10.76
N PHE A 510 58.91 5.32 9.76
CA PHE A 510 59.41 6.69 10.00
C PHE A 510 58.44 7.57 10.80
N SER A 511 57.14 7.38 10.63
CA SER A 511 56.11 8.17 11.32
C SER A 511 55.91 7.78 12.80
N ARG A 512 56.24 6.54 13.19
CA ARG A 512 56.17 6.09 14.59
C ARG A 512 57.42 6.45 15.39
N ALA A 513 58.59 6.57 14.76
CA ALA A 513 59.84 6.91 15.44
C ALA A 513 59.98 8.41 15.80
N LEU A 514 59.33 9.32 15.06
CA LEU A 514 59.50 10.77 15.25
C LEU A 514 58.45 11.42 16.18
N ARG A 515 57.40 10.70 16.58
CA ARG A 515 56.34 11.22 17.45
C ARG A 515 56.83 11.65 18.85
N PRO A 516 57.75 10.94 19.53
CA PRO A 516 58.24 11.35 20.84
C PRO A 516 59.05 12.65 20.81
N ILE A 517 59.66 13.00 19.66
CA ILE A 517 60.48 14.21 19.50
C ILE A 517 59.60 15.45 19.34
N VAL A 518 58.43 15.31 18.71
CA VAL A 518 57.47 16.42 18.53
C VAL A 518 56.71 16.71 19.83
N ASP A 519 56.35 15.67 20.60
CA ASP A 519 55.64 15.83 21.87
C ASP A 519 56.54 16.44 22.98
N ALA A 520 57.85 16.18 22.92
CA ALA A 520 58.84 16.82 23.79
C ALA A 520 59.05 18.32 23.48
N ALA A 521 58.80 18.76 22.25
CA ALA A 521 58.92 20.18 21.86
C ALA A 521 57.73 21.02 22.34
N CYS A 522 56.52 20.45 22.38
CA CYS A 522 55.29 21.16 22.78
C CYS A 522 55.16 21.38 24.30
N THR A 523 55.73 20.50 25.14
CA THR A 523 55.69 20.65 26.61
C THR A 523 56.70 21.68 27.15
N SER A 524 57.65 22.15 26.33
CA SER A 524 58.62 23.17 26.72
C SER A 524 58.09 24.62 26.63
N ARG A 525 56.93 24.85 26.00
CA ARG A 525 56.44 26.20 25.66
C ARG A 525 55.44 26.81 26.65
N THR A 526 55.02 26.06 27.69
CA THR A 526 54.08 26.55 28.72
C THR A 526 54.73 26.87 30.08
N LYS A 527 56.06 26.82 30.19
CA LYS A 527 56.81 27.27 31.40
C LYS A 527 57.57 28.60 31.22
N LYS A 528 57.16 29.45 30.27
CA LYS A 528 57.83 30.74 30.00
C LYS A 528 56.87 31.93 29.92
N LEU A 529 55.80 31.89 30.72
CA LEU A 529 54.93 33.01 31.04
C LEU A 529 54.51 32.96 32.53
N GLU A 530 55.51 32.84 33.40
CA GLU A 530 55.52 33.31 34.79
C GLU A 530 56.86 33.98 35.07
#